data_AF-A0A6C0BWC0-F1
#
_entry.id   AF-A0A6C0BWC0-F1
#
_cell.length_a   1.000
_cell.length_b   1.000
_cell.length_c   1.000
_cell.angle_alpha   90.00
_cell.angle_beta   90.00
_cell.angle_gamma   90.00
#
_symmetry.space_group_name_H-M   'P 1'
#
loop_
_entity.id
_entity.type
_entity.pdbx_description
1 polymer ?
#
loop_
_entity_poly.entity_id
_entity_poly.type
_entity_poly.pdbx_seq_one_letter_code
_entity_poly.pdbx_strand_id
1 'polypeptide(L)'
;MENTPNNCKYCGKHYTRTQYLKRHELACLMKQQVTQKSKRVVDADAEEEEDVMPISVVSLIVKELVVKMAKMEEEIVMLKKWANKEKTRVNLVDWLTEHETAHQTATFVEWYKKTMIITRQHLELVFKYDIIQAIPYIFENLIGTETANIPIKCFEQKASVFYVFGAERTWVALSLQDFAKFVEHIHNKIIIENIKWQKENKHMLEDDAQYKEYLENNLKVLATKYDADYMCSQIRNKLFNYLKYNLNSVHEYEFVF
;
A
#
# COMPACT_ATOMS: atom_id res chain seq x y z
N MET A 1 21.46 16.74 -61.01
CA MET A 1 22.27 16.24 -59.89
C MET A 1 21.34 15.42 -59.02
N GLU A 2 21.43 14.09 -59.14
CA GLU A 2 20.51 13.14 -58.52
C GLU A 2 20.72 13.08 -57.00
N ASN A 3 19.64 13.28 -56.26
CA ASN A 3 19.63 13.29 -54.80
C ASN A 3 19.53 11.83 -54.34
N THR A 4 20.67 11.15 -54.17
CA THR A 4 20.69 9.76 -53.70
C THR A 4 20.01 9.64 -52.33
N PRO A 5 19.03 8.73 -52.15
CA PRO A 5 18.33 8.58 -50.88
C PRO A 5 19.32 8.16 -49.78
N ASN A 6 19.41 8.96 -48.73
CA ASN A 6 20.26 8.70 -47.55
C ASN A 6 19.62 7.64 -46.64
N ASN A 7 19.32 6.46 -47.19
CA ASN A 7 18.69 5.36 -46.48
C ASN A 7 19.73 4.30 -46.11
N CYS A 8 19.67 3.80 -44.88
CA CYS A 8 20.52 2.72 -44.43
C CYS A 8 20.19 1.42 -45.15
N LYS A 9 21.21 0.79 -45.76
CA LYS A 9 21.05 -0.49 -46.48
C LYS A 9 20.66 -1.68 -45.59
N TYR A 10 20.89 -1.60 -44.28
CA TYR A 10 20.69 -2.71 -43.35
C TYR A 10 19.36 -2.64 -42.57
N CYS A 11 18.80 -1.45 -42.36
CA CYS A 11 17.55 -1.29 -41.60
C CYS A 11 16.54 -0.32 -42.23
N GLY A 12 16.85 0.27 -43.39
CA GLY A 12 15.95 1.17 -44.12
C GLY A 12 15.75 2.56 -43.50
N LYS A 13 16.43 2.89 -42.40
CA LYS A 13 16.29 4.23 -41.76
C LYS A 13 16.81 5.36 -42.66
N HIS A 14 16.01 6.42 -42.79
CA HIS A 14 16.34 7.62 -43.57
C HIS A 14 17.12 8.65 -42.73
N TYR A 15 18.15 9.24 -43.33
CA TYR A 15 19.02 10.24 -42.71
C TYR A 15 19.08 11.52 -43.55
N THR A 16 19.12 12.68 -42.91
CA THR A 16 19.20 13.96 -43.64
C THR A 16 20.62 14.31 -44.07
N ARG A 17 21.66 13.80 -43.38
CA ARG A 17 23.07 14.03 -43.73
C ARG A 17 23.82 12.73 -43.95
N THR A 18 24.64 12.69 -45.00
CA THR A 18 25.44 11.52 -45.41
C THR A 18 26.43 11.07 -44.33
N GLN A 19 26.93 11.99 -43.50
CA GLN A 19 27.81 11.65 -42.38
C GLN A 19 27.12 10.82 -41.29
N TYR A 20 25.85 11.12 -40.99
CA TYR A 20 25.06 10.35 -40.03
C TYR A 20 24.65 9.00 -40.60
N LEU A 21 24.36 8.95 -41.91
CA LEU A 21 24.13 7.69 -42.62
C LEU A 21 25.34 6.75 -42.51
N LYS A 22 26.54 7.23 -42.86
CA LYS A 22 27.78 6.42 -42.79
C LYS A 22 28.06 5.91 -41.38
N ARG A 23 27.89 6.74 -40.36
CA ARG A 23 28.06 6.33 -38.96
C ARG A 23 27.05 5.25 -38.56
N HIS A 24 25.79 5.43 -38.96
CA HIS A 24 24.74 4.48 -38.65
C HIS A 24 24.92 3.15 -39.40
N GLU A 25 25.30 3.17 -40.68
CA GLU A 25 25.54 1.96 -41.48
C GLU A 25 26.62 1.07 -40.87
N LEU A 26 27.71 1.64 -40.35
CA LEU A 26 28.76 0.90 -39.64
C LEU A 26 28.21 0.21 -38.39
N ALA A 27 27.48 0.95 -37.55
CA ALA A 27 26.87 0.40 -36.34
C ALA A 27 25.77 -0.65 -36.65
N CYS A 28 25.03 -0.46 -37.75
CA CYS A 28 23.95 -1.35 -38.15
C CYS A 28 24.47 -2.67 -38.74
N LEU A 29 25.54 -2.62 -39.55
CA LEU A 29 26.24 -3.80 -40.05
C LEU A 29 26.77 -4.65 -38.89
N MET A 30 27.45 -4.03 -37.92
CA MET A 30 27.94 -4.73 -36.74
C MET A 30 26.82 -5.38 -35.93
N LYS A 31 25.70 -4.68 -35.74
CA LYS A 31 24.55 -5.24 -35.02
C LYS A 31 24.02 -6.50 -35.71
N GLN A 32 23.99 -6.52 -37.04
CA GLN A 32 23.61 -7.71 -37.81
C GLN A 32 24.67 -8.83 -37.71
N GLN A 33 25.96 -8.51 -37.80
CA GLN A 33 27.04 -9.50 -37.69
C GLN A 33 27.09 -10.16 -36.29
N VAL A 34 26.94 -9.38 -35.21
CA VAL A 34 26.91 -9.90 -33.84
C VAL A 34 25.66 -10.74 -33.58
N THR A 35 24.49 -10.31 -34.08
CA THR A 35 23.24 -11.10 -33.94
C THR A 35 23.23 -12.37 -34.80
N GLN A 36 23.93 -12.38 -35.95
CA GLN A 36 24.13 -13.59 -36.76
C GLN A 36 25.18 -14.53 -36.16
N LYS A 37 26.31 -14.01 -35.64
CA LYS A 37 27.33 -14.84 -34.95
C LYS A 37 26.77 -15.46 -33.67
N SER A 38 25.96 -14.74 -32.89
CA SER A 38 25.30 -15.31 -31.70
C SER A 38 24.36 -16.49 -31.98
N LYS A 39 23.92 -16.68 -33.24
CA LYS A 39 23.14 -17.86 -33.66
C LYS A 39 24.00 -19.01 -34.20
N ARG A 40 25.28 -18.78 -34.52
CA ARG A 40 26.19 -19.75 -35.13
C ARG A 40 27.21 -20.37 -34.17
N VAL A 41 27.24 -19.98 -32.90
CA VAL A 41 28.17 -20.53 -31.87
C VAL A 41 27.90 -22.02 -31.53
N VAL A 42 26.92 -22.68 -32.16
CA VAL A 42 26.70 -24.12 -31.95
C VAL A 42 27.51 -24.98 -32.92
N ASP A 43 27.99 -24.47 -34.07
CA ASP A 43 28.68 -25.32 -35.03
C ASP A 43 29.88 -24.67 -35.72
N ALA A 44 30.99 -25.40 -35.61
CA ALA A 44 32.15 -25.47 -36.50
C ALA A 44 33.35 -24.53 -36.26
N ASP A 45 34.44 -25.19 -35.84
CA ASP A 45 35.84 -24.90 -36.15
C ASP A 45 36.04 -24.66 -37.65
N ALA A 46 35.83 -23.44 -38.10
CA ALA A 46 36.31 -22.97 -39.40
C ALA A 46 37.25 -21.78 -39.16
N GLU A 47 38.53 -21.99 -39.45
CA GLU A 47 39.54 -20.96 -39.61
C GLU A 47 39.11 -20.03 -40.77
N GLU A 48 38.19 -19.11 -40.51
CA GLU A 48 37.93 -17.97 -41.40
C GLU A 48 38.94 -16.89 -41.04
N GLU A 49 39.74 -16.44 -42.01
CA GLU A 49 40.55 -15.22 -41.92
C GLU A 49 39.68 -14.10 -41.30
N GLU A 50 39.95 -13.75 -40.05
CA GLU A 50 39.25 -12.67 -39.38
C GLU A 50 39.58 -11.39 -40.14
N ASP A 51 38.61 -10.85 -40.89
CA ASP A 51 38.72 -9.56 -41.55
C ASP A 51 38.89 -8.48 -40.46
N VAL A 52 40.15 -8.19 -40.11
CA VAL A 52 40.51 -7.30 -39.00
C VAL A 52 40.13 -5.89 -39.39
N MET A 53 39.03 -5.42 -38.80
CA MET A 53 38.54 -4.07 -39.01
C MET A 53 39.63 -3.03 -38.73
N PRO A 54 39.81 -2.02 -39.60
CA PRO A 54 40.78 -0.96 -39.39
C PRO A 54 40.56 -0.25 -38.05
N ILE A 55 41.65 -0.01 -37.31
CA ILE A 55 41.65 0.65 -35.98
C ILE A 55 40.90 1.98 -35.99
N SER A 56 40.91 2.70 -37.11
CA SER A 56 40.15 3.94 -37.30
C SER A 56 38.64 3.75 -37.14
N VAL A 57 38.10 2.66 -37.68
CA VAL A 57 36.67 2.31 -37.60
C VAL A 57 36.32 1.86 -36.17
N VAL A 58 37.17 1.05 -35.55
CA VAL A 58 37.03 0.67 -34.13
C VAL A 58 37.01 1.91 -33.24
N SER A 59 37.91 2.86 -33.46
CA SER A 59 37.98 4.11 -32.67
C SER A 59 36.71 4.97 -32.79
N LEU A 60 36.09 4.99 -33.97
CA LEU A 60 34.83 5.70 -34.22
C LEU A 60 33.67 5.04 -33.47
N ILE A 61 33.65 3.72 -33.43
CA ILE A 61 32.62 2.94 -32.73
C ILE A 61 32.77 3.07 -31.23
N VAL A 62 34.00 2.96 -30.71
CA VAL A 62 34.27 3.16 -29.27
C VAL A 62 33.85 4.56 -28.84
N LYS A 63 34.15 5.60 -29.63
CA LYS A 63 33.66 6.97 -29.34
C LYS A 63 32.14 7.05 -29.31
N GLU A 64 31.46 6.43 -30.26
CA GLU A 64 29.98 6.43 -30.31
C GLU A 64 29.37 5.62 -29.15
N LEU A 65 30.01 4.52 -28.74
CA LEU A 65 29.62 3.72 -27.57
C LEU A 65 29.78 4.51 -26.28
N VAL A 66 30.91 5.19 -26.08
CA VAL A 66 31.15 6.03 -24.90
C VAL A 66 30.07 7.11 -24.78
N VAL A 67 29.70 7.77 -25.89
CA VAL A 67 28.63 8.77 -25.90
C VAL A 67 27.27 8.16 -25.54
N LYS A 68 26.95 6.97 -26.06
CA LYS A 68 25.71 6.27 -25.72
C LYS A 68 25.67 5.77 -24.28
N MET A 69 26.80 5.30 -23.75
CA MET A 69 26.90 4.86 -22.36
C MET A 69 26.71 6.04 -21.41
N ALA A 70 27.36 7.18 -21.66
CA ALA A 70 27.17 8.39 -20.87
C ALA A 70 25.70 8.84 -20.86
N LYS A 71 25.03 8.82 -22.03
CA LYS A 71 23.61 9.17 -22.11
C LYS A 71 22.70 8.18 -21.36
N MET A 72 22.96 6.88 -21.47
CA MET A 72 22.21 5.87 -20.71
C MET A 72 22.43 6.01 -19.20
N GLU A 73 23.64 6.35 -18.75
CA GLU A 73 23.93 6.62 -17.35
C GLU A 73 23.15 7.83 -16.83
N GLU A 74 23.06 8.92 -17.61
CA GLU A 74 22.23 10.08 -17.28
C GLU A 74 20.74 9.72 -17.18
N GLU A 75 20.22 8.96 -18.16
CA GLU A 75 18.83 8.48 -18.14
C GLU A 75 18.56 7.57 -16.93
N ILE A 76 19.50 6.69 -16.58
CA ILE A 76 19.40 5.86 -15.36
C ILE A 76 19.42 6.71 -14.10
N VAL A 77 20.27 7.73 -14.01
CA VAL A 77 20.31 8.66 -12.87
C VAL A 77 19.00 9.43 -12.77
N MET A 78 18.44 9.90 -13.88
CA MET A 78 17.13 10.53 -13.90
C MET A 78 16.05 9.55 -13.46
N LEU A 79 15.94 8.38 -14.07
CA LEU A 79 14.96 7.36 -13.70
C LEU A 79 15.08 6.97 -12.22
N LYS A 80 16.29 6.83 -11.67
CA LYS A 80 16.50 6.61 -10.23
C LYS A 80 16.02 7.79 -9.38
N LYS A 81 16.21 9.03 -9.82
CA LYS A 81 15.68 10.23 -9.15
C LYS A 81 14.16 10.26 -9.19
N TRP A 82 13.53 10.00 -10.34
CA TRP A 82 12.07 9.98 -10.49
C TRP A 82 11.45 8.81 -9.70
N ALA A 83 12.02 7.61 -9.79
CA ALA A 83 11.61 6.47 -8.98
C ALA A 83 11.83 6.73 -7.48
N ASN A 84 12.88 7.45 -7.07
CA ASN A 84 13.04 7.87 -5.67
C ASN A 84 12.06 8.97 -5.26
N LYS A 85 11.60 9.82 -6.20
CA LYS A 85 10.61 10.87 -5.97
C LYS A 85 9.18 10.33 -5.90
N GLU A 86 8.89 9.23 -6.59
CA GLU A 86 7.67 8.43 -6.40
C GLU A 86 7.77 7.55 -5.14
N LYS A 87 8.97 7.06 -4.81
CA LYS A 87 9.23 6.27 -3.57
C LYS A 87 9.45 7.12 -2.33
N THR A 88 9.56 8.43 -2.43
CA THR A 88 9.33 9.32 -1.28
C THR A 88 7.85 9.20 -0.98
N ARG A 89 7.55 8.13 -0.24
CA ARG A 89 6.35 7.87 0.54
C ARG A 89 5.57 9.19 0.61
N VAL A 90 4.47 9.30 -0.12
CA VAL A 90 3.46 10.32 0.18
C VAL A 90 3.35 10.30 1.69
N ASN A 91 3.76 11.37 2.35
CA ASN A 91 3.74 11.40 3.80
C ASN A 91 2.25 11.42 4.11
N LEU A 92 1.69 10.25 4.42
CA LEU A 92 0.26 10.06 4.60
C LEU A 92 -0.28 11.04 5.65
N VAL A 93 0.57 11.45 6.59
CA VAL A 93 0.29 12.52 7.54
C VAL A 93 0.11 13.87 6.83
N ASP A 94 1.02 14.24 5.92
CA ASP A 94 0.94 15.50 5.17
C ASP A 94 -0.28 15.48 4.23
N TRP A 95 -0.55 14.38 3.54
CA TRP A 95 -1.74 14.22 2.69
C TRP A 95 -3.05 14.32 3.49
N LEU A 96 -3.14 13.62 4.62
CA LEU A 96 -4.28 13.73 5.53
C LEU A 96 -4.41 15.15 6.07
N THR A 97 -3.28 15.82 6.32
CA THR A 97 -3.28 17.19 6.82
C THR A 97 -3.81 18.16 5.77
N GLU A 98 -3.44 17.99 4.50
CA GLU A 98 -3.84 18.84 3.39
C GLU A 98 -5.27 18.61 2.90
N HIS A 99 -5.81 17.39 3.01
CA HIS A 99 -7.11 17.05 2.39
C HIS A 99 -8.23 16.72 3.39
N GLU A 100 -7.90 16.26 4.60
CA GLU A 100 -8.89 15.75 5.55
C GLU A 100 -9.03 16.62 6.81
N THR A 101 -8.03 17.43 7.18
CA THR A 101 -8.09 18.32 8.37
C THR A 101 -9.28 19.29 8.32
N ALA A 102 -9.66 19.76 7.13
CA ALA A 102 -10.76 20.71 6.97
C ALA A 102 -12.13 20.13 7.35
N HIS A 103 -12.27 18.80 7.31
CA HIS A 103 -13.53 18.12 7.61
C HIS A 103 -13.64 17.68 9.08
N GLN A 104 -12.50 17.54 9.77
CA GLN A 104 -12.44 17.05 11.16
C GLN A 104 -12.95 18.08 12.16
N THR A 105 -14.04 17.73 12.86
CA THR A 105 -14.66 18.58 13.89
C THR A 105 -14.28 18.20 15.31
N ALA A 106 -13.80 16.97 15.54
CA ALA A 106 -13.44 16.44 16.85
C ALA A 106 -12.16 15.60 16.77
N THR A 107 -11.40 15.58 17.86
CA THR A 107 -10.25 14.67 17.98
C THR A 107 -10.73 13.22 18.07
N PHE A 108 -9.86 12.25 17.75
CA PHE A 108 -10.19 10.83 17.86
C PHE A 108 -10.70 10.46 19.27
N VAL A 109 -10.08 11.03 20.30
CA VAL A 109 -10.45 10.78 21.70
C VAL A 109 -11.83 11.33 22.05
N GLU A 110 -12.13 12.54 21.61
CA GLU A 110 -13.45 13.14 21.84
C GLU A 110 -14.53 12.39 21.06
N TRP A 111 -14.23 12.00 19.82
CA TRP A 111 -15.15 11.27 18.96
C TRP A 111 -15.54 9.93 19.56
N TYR A 112 -14.59 9.06 19.93
CA TYR A 112 -14.99 7.75 20.45
C TYR A 112 -15.65 7.85 21.83
N LYS A 113 -15.31 8.86 22.65
CA LYS A 113 -15.97 9.06 23.95
C LYS A 113 -17.42 9.48 23.79
N LYS A 114 -17.71 10.40 22.86
CA LYS A 114 -19.03 10.99 22.62
C LYS A 114 -19.94 10.10 21.77
N THR A 115 -19.40 9.47 20.72
CA THR A 115 -20.17 8.74 19.72
C THR A 115 -20.39 7.27 20.10
N MET A 116 -19.49 6.66 20.89
CA MET A 116 -19.64 5.23 21.24
C MET A 116 -20.65 5.01 22.37
N ILE A 117 -21.93 4.92 22.03
CA ILE A 117 -22.98 4.48 22.94
C ILE A 117 -23.20 2.97 22.74
N ILE A 118 -22.89 2.18 23.76
CA ILE A 118 -23.11 0.73 23.74
C ILE A 118 -24.56 0.45 24.14
N THR A 119 -25.27 -0.31 23.29
CA THR A 119 -26.67 -0.71 23.50
C THR A 119 -26.75 -2.19 23.83
N ARG A 120 -27.95 -2.65 24.22
CA ARG A 120 -28.21 -4.07 24.50
C ARG A 120 -27.90 -4.98 23.30
N GLN A 121 -28.16 -4.52 22.08
CA GLN A 121 -27.86 -5.26 20.86
C GLN A 121 -26.35 -5.53 20.71
N HIS A 122 -25.50 -4.56 21.09
CA HIS A 122 -24.05 -4.75 21.09
C HIS A 122 -23.60 -5.78 22.12
N LEU A 123 -24.27 -5.84 23.28
CA LEU A 123 -24.00 -6.87 24.29
C LEU A 123 -24.41 -8.27 23.81
N GLU A 124 -25.54 -8.40 23.13
CA GLU A 124 -25.99 -9.67 22.53
C GLU A 124 -25.03 -10.19 21.46
N LEU A 125 -24.39 -9.29 20.69
CA LEU A 125 -23.32 -9.68 19.76
C LEU A 125 -22.13 -10.32 20.49
N VAL A 126 -21.77 -9.81 21.68
CA VAL A 126 -20.71 -10.39 22.51
C VAL A 126 -21.11 -11.77 23.01
N PHE A 127 -22.37 -11.95 23.42
CA PHE A 127 -22.88 -13.26 23.83
C PHE A 127 -22.84 -14.27 22.68
N LYS A 128 -23.12 -13.83 21.45
CA LYS A 128 -23.13 -14.70 20.28
C LYS A 128 -21.74 -15.05 19.75
N TYR A 129 -20.83 -14.08 19.65
CA TYR A 129 -19.58 -14.23 18.89
C TYR A 129 -18.28 -14.02 19.67
N ASP A 130 -18.34 -13.61 20.95
CA ASP A 130 -17.20 -13.13 21.77
C ASP A 130 -16.76 -11.68 21.51
N ILE A 131 -15.89 -11.16 22.39
CA ILE A 131 -15.37 -9.79 22.34
C ILE A 131 -14.49 -9.52 21.11
N ILE A 132 -13.68 -10.47 20.67
CA ILE A 132 -12.76 -10.30 19.54
C ILE A 132 -13.53 -10.13 18.24
N GLN A 133 -14.68 -10.80 18.09
CA GLN A 133 -15.57 -10.63 16.95
C GLN A 133 -16.50 -9.43 17.13
N ALA A 134 -17.07 -9.25 18.32
CA ALA A 134 -18.08 -8.22 18.56
C ALA A 134 -17.52 -6.80 18.44
N ILE A 135 -16.30 -6.52 18.93
CA ILE A 135 -15.74 -5.15 18.90
C ILE A 135 -15.64 -4.59 17.47
N PRO A 136 -15.10 -5.33 16.47
CA PRO A 136 -15.13 -4.88 15.08
C PRO A 136 -16.54 -4.57 14.55
N TYR A 137 -17.54 -5.43 14.84
CA TYR A 137 -18.93 -5.18 14.42
C TYR A 137 -19.56 -3.98 15.13
N ILE A 138 -19.24 -3.78 16.41
CA ILE A 138 -19.69 -2.61 17.15
C ILE A 138 -19.06 -1.35 16.53
N PHE A 139 -17.78 -1.41 16.15
CA PHE A 139 -17.10 -0.31 15.49
C PHE A 139 -17.75 0.04 14.14
N GLU A 140 -18.12 -0.96 13.34
CA GLU A 140 -18.85 -0.79 12.07
C GLU A 140 -20.23 -0.14 12.28
N ASN A 141 -21.03 -0.69 13.19
CA ASN A 141 -22.36 -0.14 13.52
C ASN A 141 -22.29 1.31 14.01
N LEU A 142 -21.22 1.68 14.73
CA LEU A 142 -21.02 3.02 15.28
C LEU A 142 -20.50 4.02 14.26
N ILE A 143 -19.80 3.55 13.22
CA ILE A 143 -19.36 4.38 12.10
C ILE A 143 -20.52 4.67 11.13
N GLY A 144 -21.43 3.71 10.95
CA GLY A 144 -22.55 3.86 10.03
C GLY A 144 -22.10 4.15 8.58
N THR A 145 -23.01 4.73 7.78
CA THR A 145 -22.78 5.06 6.36
C THR A 145 -21.93 6.32 6.13
N GLU A 146 -21.61 7.08 7.19
CA GLU A 146 -20.81 8.31 7.08
C GLU A 146 -19.32 8.03 7.23
N THR A 147 -18.74 7.42 6.20
CA THR A 147 -17.28 7.16 6.09
C THR A 147 -16.45 8.45 5.96
N ALA A 148 -17.10 9.57 5.67
CA ALA A 148 -16.46 10.83 5.30
C ALA A 148 -15.83 11.57 6.49
N ASN A 149 -16.36 11.47 7.72
CA ASN A 149 -15.94 12.36 8.81
C ASN A 149 -15.44 11.65 10.08
N ILE A 150 -14.77 10.51 9.90
CA ILE A 150 -14.24 9.73 11.01
C ILE A 150 -12.78 10.14 11.25
N PRO A 151 -12.38 10.47 12.49
CA PRO A 151 -11.01 10.87 12.83
C PRO A 151 -10.05 9.67 12.92
N ILE A 152 -10.29 8.60 12.17
CA ILE A 152 -9.42 7.43 12.04
C ILE A 152 -9.43 6.94 10.58
N LYS A 153 -8.24 6.76 10.01
CA LYS A 153 -8.05 6.25 8.64
C LYS A 153 -6.95 5.20 8.64
N CYS A 154 -7.04 4.22 7.76
CA CYS A 154 -5.97 3.26 7.53
C CYS A 154 -5.84 2.95 6.04
N PHE A 155 -4.62 2.66 5.60
CA PHE A 155 -4.29 2.60 4.18
C PHE A 155 -3.66 1.26 3.82
N GLU A 156 -4.06 0.67 2.68
CA GLU A 156 -3.52 -0.61 2.22
C GLU A 156 -1.99 -0.55 1.98
N GLN A 157 -1.46 0.63 1.64
CA GLN A 157 -0.04 0.88 1.44
C GLN A 157 0.82 0.68 2.71
N LYS A 158 0.22 0.72 3.92
CA LYS A 158 0.89 0.44 5.20
C LYS A 158 0.04 -0.47 6.07
N ALA A 159 0.36 -1.76 6.01
CA ALA A 159 -0.28 -2.79 6.82
C ALA A 159 -0.29 -2.44 8.32
N SER A 160 -1.46 -2.57 8.93
CA SER A 160 -1.69 -2.45 10.37
C SER A 160 -1.32 -1.10 11.00
N VAL A 161 -1.25 -0.01 10.22
CA VAL A 161 -1.07 1.36 10.72
C VAL A 161 -2.38 2.14 10.64
N PHE A 162 -2.83 2.65 11.78
CA PHE A 162 -3.96 3.57 11.86
C PHE A 162 -3.42 4.99 12.02
N TYR A 163 -4.05 5.94 11.34
CA TYR A 163 -3.81 7.37 11.48
C TYR A 163 -5.03 7.98 12.15
N VAL A 164 -4.80 8.77 13.20
CA VAL A 164 -5.86 9.40 13.99
C VAL A 164 -5.66 10.90 14.07
N PHE A 165 -6.76 11.64 14.19
CA PHE A 165 -6.70 13.07 14.43
C PHE A 165 -6.40 13.36 15.90
N GLY A 166 -5.18 13.82 16.17
CA GLY A 166 -4.61 14.03 17.50
C GLY A 166 -5.05 15.32 18.19
N ALA A 167 -4.63 15.48 19.44
CA ALA A 167 -4.97 16.64 20.29
C ALA A 167 -4.48 17.98 19.72
N GLU A 168 -3.37 17.95 18.98
CA GLU A 168 -2.80 19.13 18.31
C GLU A 168 -3.51 19.46 16.98
N ARG A 169 -4.64 18.82 16.67
CA ARG A 169 -5.35 18.92 15.39
C ARG A 169 -4.46 18.54 14.20
N THR A 170 -3.57 17.58 14.43
CA THR A 170 -2.68 17.01 13.42
C THR A 170 -2.96 15.52 13.31
N TRP A 171 -2.74 14.96 12.12
CA TRP A 171 -2.84 13.53 11.92
C TRP A 171 -1.60 12.84 12.48
N VAL A 172 -1.80 11.84 13.32
CA VAL A 172 -0.71 11.12 13.98
C VAL A 172 -0.92 9.62 13.80
N ALA A 173 0.17 8.86 13.64
CA ALA A 173 0.07 7.41 13.66
C ALA A 173 -0.33 6.94 15.06
N LEU A 174 -1.39 6.13 15.14
CA LEU A 174 -1.90 5.59 16.39
C LEU A 174 -0.94 4.54 16.96
N SER A 175 -0.43 4.81 18.15
CA SER A 175 0.43 3.89 18.88
C SER A 175 -0.33 2.62 19.28
N LEU A 176 0.41 1.53 19.53
CA LEU A 176 -0.20 0.29 20.05
C LEU A 176 -0.87 0.53 21.41
N GLN A 177 -0.27 1.36 22.25
CA GLN A 177 -0.80 1.68 23.59
C GLN A 177 -2.10 2.48 23.51
N ASP A 178 -2.19 3.46 22.61
CA ASP A 178 -3.40 4.27 22.47
C ASP A 178 -4.53 3.49 21.80
N PHE A 179 -4.20 2.57 20.90
CA PHE A 179 -5.16 1.60 20.40
C PHE A 179 -5.68 0.66 21.51
N ALA A 180 -4.80 0.18 22.40
CA ALA A 180 -5.21 -0.64 23.53
C ALA A 180 -6.17 0.12 24.47
N LYS A 181 -5.87 1.39 24.80
CA LYS A 181 -6.78 2.25 25.58
C LYS A 181 -8.14 2.43 24.91
N PHE A 182 -8.15 2.53 23.58
CA PHE A 182 -9.38 2.63 22.81
C PHE A 182 -10.22 1.33 22.91
N VAL A 183 -9.59 0.16 22.76
CA VAL A 183 -10.26 -1.14 22.94
C VAL A 183 -10.76 -1.31 24.37
N GLU A 184 -9.95 -0.93 25.36
CA GLU A 184 -10.30 -0.95 26.78
C GLU A 184 -11.50 -0.05 27.08
N HIS A 185 -11.58 1.12 26.44
CA HIS A 185 -12.73 2.01 26.59
C HIS A 185 -14.05 1.36 26.13
N ILE A 186 -14.01 0.66 24.98
CA ILE A 186 -15.17 -0.09 24.47
C ILE A 186 -15.52 -1.23 25.42
N HIS A 187 -14.50 -1.99 25.84
CA HIS A 187 -14.67 -3.12 26.72
C HIS A 187 -15.31 -2.71 28.06
N ASN A 188 -14.84 -1.62 28.67
CA ASN A 188 -15.41 -1.07 29.90
C ASN A 188 -16.88 -0.66 29.72
N LYS A 189 -17.25 -0.07 28.57
CA LYS A 189 -18.67 0.25 28.27
C LYS A 189 -19.52 -1.02 28.13
N ILE A 190 -18.99 -2.07 27.50
CA ILE A 190 -19.65 -3.39 27.42
C ILE A 190 -19.84 -3.98 28.83
N ILE A 191 -18.84 -3.90 29.71
CA ILE A 191 -18.93 -4.39 31.09
C ILE A 191 -20.02 -3.63 31.85
N ILE A 192 -20.10 -2.31 31.73
CA ILE A 192 -21.14 -1.51 32.39
C ILE A 192 -22.53 -1.95 31.92
N GLU A 193 -22.72 -2.18 30.62
CA GLU A 193 -24.00 -2.65 30.09
C GLU A 193 -24.31 -4.08 30.54
N ASN A 194 -23.29 -4.94 30.62
CA ASN A 194 -23.43 -6.28 31.17
C ASN A 194 -23.86 -6.27 32.64
N ILE A 195 -23.34 -5.36 33.47
CA ILE A 195 -23.78 -5.21 34.87
C ILE A 195 -25.27 -4.87 34.96
N LYS A 196 -25.80 -4.07 34.02
CA LYS A 196 -27.25 -3.80 33.96
C LYS A 196 -28.02 -5.07 33.57
N TRP A 197 -27.56 -5.77 32.53
CA TRP A 197 -28.13 -7.05 32.11
C TRP A 197 -28.16 -8.06 33.26
N GLN A 198 -27.08 -8.19 34.03
CA GLN A 198 -27.04 -9.08 35.20
C GLN A 198 -28.08 -8.73 36.26
N LYS A 199 -28.32 -7.43 36.52
CA LYS A 199 -29.32 -6.99 37.50
C LYS A 199 -30.74 -7.33 37.07
N GLU A 200 -31.02 -7.26 35.77
CA GLU A 200 -32.33 -7.54 35.18
C GLU A 200 -32.58 -9.06 35.05
N ASN A 201 -31.52 -9.85 34.87
CA ASN A 201 -31.60 -11.29 34.63
C ASN A 201 -31.24 -12.13 35.88
N LYS A 202 -31.39 -11.58 37.09
CA LYS A 202 -31.12 -12.31 38.34
C LYS A 202 -31.97 -13.58 38.50
N HIS A 203 -33.16 -13.61 37.89
CA HIS A 203 -34.05 -14.77 37.90
C HIS A 203 -33.41 -16.00 37.22
N MET A 204 -32.48 -15.80 36.28
CA MET A 204 -31.76 -16.89 35.60
C MET A 204 -30.82 -17.67 36.54
N LEU A 205 -30.62 -17.20 37.79
CA LEU A 205 -29.81 -17.90 38.79
C LEU A 205 -30.58 -19.06 39.47
N GLU A 206 -31.89 -19.14 39.28
CA GLU A 206 -32.76 -20.12 39.94
C GLU A 206 -32.90 -21.42 39.13
N ASP A 207 -32.65 -21.37 37.82
CA ASP A 207 -32.71 -22.51 36.90
C ASP A 207 -31.31 -22.91 36.43
N ASP A 208 -30.97 -24.20 36.53
CA ASP A 208 -29.63 -24.71 36.22
C ASP A 208 -29.21 -24.49 34.75
N ALA A 209 -30.16 -24.56 33.81
CA ALA A 209 -29.86 -24.37 32.38
C ALA A 209 -29.63 -22.89 32.06
N GLN A 210 -30.48 -22.01 32.59
CA GLN A 210 -30.35 -20.56 32.44
C GLN A 210 -29.11 -20.03 33.18
N TYR A 211 -28.76 -20.61 34.32
CA TYR A 211 -27.56 -20.27 35.07
C TYR A 211 -26.28 -20.58 34.28
N LYS A 212 -26.26 -21.72 33.58
CA LYS A 212 -25.14 -22.07 32.71
C LYS A 212 -24.97 -21.08 31.56
N GLU A 213 -26.06 -20.70 30.88
CA GLU A 213 -26.04 -19.68 29.84
C GLU A 213 -25.56 -18.33 30.38
N TYR A 214 -26.05 -17.94 31.57
CA TYR A 214 -25.63 -16.74 32.27
C TYR A 214 -24.12 -16.73 32.54
N LEU A 215 -23.55 -17.83 33.03
CA LEU A 215 -22.12 -17.95 33.27
C LEU A 215 -21.32 -17.85 31.96
N GLU A 216 -21.73 -18.57 30.91
CA GLU A 216 -21.04 -18.55 29.62
C GLU A 216 -21.00 -17.14 29.00
N ASN A 217 -22.12 -16.42 29.07
CA ASN A 217 -22.22 -15.04 28.59
C ASN A 217 -21.32 -14.08 29.37
N ASN A 218 -21.25 -14.23 30.69
CA ASN A 218 -20.36 -13.43 31.52
C ASN A 218 -18.88 -13.74 31.26
N LEU A 219 -18.52 -15.01 31.06
CA LEU A 219 -17.14 -15.40 30.72
C LEU A 219 -16.71 -14.81 29.37
N LYS A 220 -17.62 -14.71 28.40
CA LYS A 220 -17.38 -14.05 27.10
C LYS A 220 -17.13 -12.54 27.27
N VAL A 221 -17.93 -11.86 28.10
CA VAL A 221 -17.77 -10.41 28.38
C VAL A 221 -16.50 -10.13 29.18
N LEU A 222 -16.09 -11.00 30.09
CA LEU A 222 -14.86 -10.81 30.86
C LEU A 222 -13.59 -11.14 30.06
N ALA A 223 -13.72 -11.66 28.83
CA ALA A 223 -12.61 -12.06 27.97
C ALA A 223 -11.58 -12.98 28.63
N THR A 224 -11.98 -13.75 29.65
CA THR A 224 -11.10 -14.60 30.49
C THR A 224 -10.28 -15.65 29.72
N LYS A 225 -10.65 -15.93 28.47
CA LYS A 225 -9.97 -16.89 27.59
C LYS A 225 -8.73 -16.31 26.90
N TYR A 226 -8.58 -14.99 26.86
CA TYR A 226 -7.59 -14.32 26.02
C TYR A 226 -6.70 -13.40 26.86
N ASP A 227 -5.42 -13.38 26.53
CA ASP A 227 -4.52 -12.34 27.00
C ASP A 227 -4.89 -10.98 26.38
N ALA A 228 -4.70 -9.89 27.12
CA ALA A 228 -5.08 -8.55 26.69
C ALA A 228 -4.34 -8.11 25.41
N ASP A 229 -3.05 -8.44 25.28
CA ASP A 229 -2.25 -8.09 24.10
C ASP A 229 -2.70 -8.91 22.88
N TYR A 230 -3.00 -10.20 23.10
CA TYR A 230 -3.53 -11.07 22.05
C TYR A 230 -4.89 -10.55 21.55
N MET A 231 -5.79 -10.21 22.47
CA MET A 231 -7.11 -9.66 22.14
C MET A 231 -6.99 -8.37 21.34
N CYS A 232 -6.16 -7.42 21.80
CA CYS A 232 -5.93 -6.16 21.10
C CYS A 232 -5.35 -6.37 19.71
N SER A 233 -4.39 -7.28 19.54
CA SER A 233 -3.79 -7.61 18.25
C SER A 233 -4.81 -8.19 17.26
N GLN A 234 -5.65 -9.12 17.71
CA GLN A 234 -6.69 -9.72 16.88
C GLN A 234 -7.76 -8.71 16.45
N ILE A 235 -8.20 -7.86 17.38
CA ILE A 235 -9.15 -6.78 17.07
C ILE A 235 -8.53 -5.80 16.08
N ARG A 236 -7.27 -5.42 16.28
CA ARG A 236 -6.52 -4.52 15.38
C ARG A 236 -6.47 -5.05 13.96
N ASN A 237 -6.13 -6.33 13.79
CA ASN A 237 -6.02 -6.93 12.46
C ASN A 237 -7.38 -7.02 11.76
N LYS A 238 -8.44 -7.36 12.50
CA LYS A 238 -9.81 -7.39 11.95
C LYS A 238 -10.26 -6.00 11.53
N LEU A 239 -10.13 -5.02 12.41
CA LEU A 239 -10.46 -3.62 12.11
C LEU A 239 -9.67 -3.10 10.91
N PHE A 240 -8.38 -3.44 10.80
CA PHE A 240 -7.56 -3.02 9.66
C PHE A 240 -8.08 -3.61 8.35
N ASN A 241 -8.43 -4.90 8.33
CA ASN A 241 -8.99 -5.54 7.15
C ASN A 241 -10.35 -4.96 6.75
N TYR A 242 -11.14 -4.47 7.70
CA TYR A 242 -12.42 -3.82 7.43
C TYR A 242 -12.27 -2.37 6.94
N LEU A 243 -11.31 -1.61 7.48
CA LEU A 243 -11.19 -0.17 7.24
C LEU A 243 -10.15 0.18 6.16
N LYS A 244 -9.43 -0.80 5.62
CA LYS A 244 -8.35 -0.54 4.66
C LYS A 244 -8.87 0.23 3.46
N TYR A 245 -8.38 1.46 3.30
CA TYR A 245 -8.65 2.28 2.14
C TYR A 245 -7.48 2.17 1.16
N ASN A 246 -7.78 1.96 -0.13
CA ASN A 246 -6.74 1.90 -1.16
C ASN A 246 -6.57 3.29 -1.79
N LEU A 247 -5.42 3.95 -1.56
CA LEU A 247 -5.13 5.24 -2.20
C LEU A 247 -4.88 5.13 -3.73
N ASN A 248 -4.56 3.95 -4.27
CA ASN A 248 -4.32 3.79 -5.71
C ASN A 248 -5.61 3.98 -6.51
N SER A 249 -6.77 3.63 -5.95
CA SER A 249 -8.07 3.92 -6.57
C SER A 249 -8.40 5.42 -6.63
N VAL A 250 -7.67 6.29 -5.92
CA VAL A 250 -7.82 7.75 -6.04
C VAL A 250 -6.83 8.30 -7.08
N HIS A 251 -5.59 7.81 -7.08
CA HIS A 251 -4.58 8.22 -8.06
C HIS A 251 -4.84 7.71 -9.49
N GLU A 252 -5.56 6.58 -9.67
CA GLU A 252 -5.99 6.13 -10.99
C GLU A 252 -6.97 7.11 -11.67
N TYR A 253 -7.74 7.89 -10.91
CA TYR A 253 -8.67 8.89 -11.46
C TYR A 253 -8.00 10.20 -11.91
N GLU A 254 -6.76 10.47 -11.52
CA GLU A 254 -6.00 11.65 -12.01
C GLU A 254 -5.22 11.38 -13.30
N PHE A 255 -5.24 10.15 -13.81
CA PHE A 255 -4.68 9.80 -15.12
C PHE A 255 -5.79 9.47 -16.13
N VAL A 256 -6.59 10.47 -16.49
CA VAL A 256 -7.30 10.46 -17.78
C VAL A 256 -6.39 11.14 -18.79
N PHE A 257 -5.82 10.36 -19.71
CA PHE A 257 -5.00 10.82 -20.84
C PHE A 257 -5.83 11.64 -21.85
#